data_AF-A0A519QH60-F1
#
_entry.id   AF-A0A519QH60-F1
#
_cell.length_a   1.000
_cell.length_b   1.000
_cell.length_c   1.000
_cell.angle_alpha   90.00
_cell.angle_beta   90.00
_cell.angle_gamma   90.00
#
_symmetry.space_group_name_H-M   'P 1'
#
loop_
_entity.id
_entity.type
_entity.pdbx_description
1 polymer ?
#
loop_
_entity_poly.entity_id
_entity_poly.type
_entity_poly.pdbx_seq_one_letter_code
_entity_poly.pdbx_strand_id
1 'polypeptide(L)'
;MLALSAGDYALTLAAERGGALSRFDWRGRPLLRRSCGPHNRALDHGWRGKWSVASSSACSATLLLHHVGHDCTYIASQAFALDAAGLTMTLSLVNLGRRALPADIGFGLDLDDVEIVALHREAGGPVLLTSGAVRSASLRLRATAREELSYFG
;
A
#
# COMPACT_ATOMS: atom_id res chain seq x y z
N MET A 1 14.47 -6.53 1.28
CA MET A 1 13.25 -6.73 0.46
C MET A 1 12.49 -7.92 1.05
N LEU A 2 11.16 -7.88 1.07
CA LEU A 2 10.32 -8.98 1.58
C LEU A 2 9.51 -9.55 0.43
N ALA A 3 9.51 -10.88 0.29
CA ALA A 3 8.72 -11.56 -0.72
C ALA A 3 7.52 -12.24 -0.06
N LEU A 4 6.33 -12.04 -0.63
CA LEU A 4 5.10 -12.76 -0.27
C LEU A 4 4.62 -13.55 -1.49
N SER A 5 4.01 -14.70 -1.25
CA SER A 5 3.42 -15.55 -2.29
C SER A 5 2.17 -16.24 -1.77
N ALA A 6 1.14 -16.29 -2.59
CA ALA A 6 -0.05 -17.08 -2.32
C ALA A 6 -0.73 -17.48 -3.63
N GLY A 7 -0.90 -18.77 -3.87
CA GLY A 7 -1.43 -19.30 -5.13
C GLY A 7 -0.61 -18.80 -6.32
N ASP A 8 -1.29 -18.18 -7.28
CA ASP A 8 -0.69 -17.63 -8.51
C ASP A 8 -0.04 -16.25 -8.31
N TYR A 9 -0.14 -15.65 -7.12
CA TYR A 9 0.37 -14.31 -6.85
C TYR A 9 1.75 -14.33 -6.20
N ALA A 10 2.59 -13.40 -6.64
CA ALA A 10 3.86 -13.07 -6.01
C ALA A 10 3.98 -11.56 -5.80
N LEU A 11 4.41 -11.15 -4.61
CA LEU A 11 4.59 -9.75 -4.22
C LEU A 11 6.00 -9.57 -3.66
N THR A 12 6.63 -8.43 -3.96
CA THR A 12 7.86 -8.01 -3.29
C THR A 12 7.72 -6.59 -2.76
N LEU A 13 8.03 -6.43 -1.48
CA LEU A 13 7.99 -5.17 -0.75
C LEU A 13 9.42 -4.63 -0.54
N ALA A 14 9.58 -3.33 -0.77
CA ALA A 14 10.80 -2.59 -0.51
C ALA A 14 10.59 -1.68 0.72
N ALA A 15 10.64 -2.27 1.92
CA ALA A 15 10.50 -1.54 3.20
C ALA A 15 11.43 -0.31 3.28
N GLU A 16 12.69 -0.46 2.87
CA GLU A 16 13.70 0.62 2.86
C GLU A 16 13.42 1.74 1.85
N ARG A 17 12.47 1.55 0.92
CA ARG A 17 12.07 2.53 -0.11
C ARG A 17 10.62 2.96 0.11
N GLY A 18 10.31 3.39 1.33
CA GLY A 18 8.97 3.91 1.65
C GLY A 18 7.89 2.83 1.79
N GLY A 19 8.26 1.56 1.96
CA GLY A 19 7.29 0.46 1.99
C GLY A 19 6.62 0.15 0.66
N ALA A 20 7.21 0.59 -0.46
CA ALA A 20 6.63 0.43 -1.79
C ALA A 20 6.57 -1.04 -2.24
N LEU A 21 5.59 -1.36 -3.10
CA LEU A 21 5.58 -2.59 -3.88
C LEU A 21 6.65 -2.45 -4.98
N SER A 22 7.70 -3.26 -4.92
CA SER A 22 8.72 -3.32 -5.97
C SER A 22 8.39 -4.34 -7.06
N ARG A 23 7.51 -5.30 -6.75
CA ARG A 23 7.03 -6.33 -7.69
C ARG A 23 5.65 -6.77 -7.26
N PHE A 24 4.74 -6.94 -8.21
CA PHE A 24 3.46 -7.61 -8.00
C PHE A 24 3.12 -8.35 -9.28
N ASP A 25 3.04 -9.67 -9.20
CA ASP A 25 2.84 -10.54 -10.34
C ASP A 25 1.68 -11.49 -10.09
N TRP A 26 1.03 -11.89 -11.18
CA TRP A 26 0.06 -12.98 -11.21
C TRP A 26 0.37 -13.91 -12.38
N ARG A 27 0.55 -15.21 -12.10
CA ARG A 27 0.95 -16.23 -13.10
C ARG A 27 2.22 -15.85 -13.88
N GLY A 28 3.16 -15.20 -13.18
CA GLY A 28 4.41 -14.70 -13.77
C GLY A 28 4.26 -13.45 -14.64
N ARG A 29 3.05 -12.89 -14.77
CA ARG A 29 2.79 -11.62 -15.48
C ARG A 29 2.88 -10.45 -14.49
N PRO A 30 3.68 -9.41 -14.76
CA PRO A 30 3.75 -8.24 -13.89
C PRO A 30 2.46 -7.42 -13.98
N LEU A 31 1.90 -7.12 -12.81
CA LEU A 31 0.70 -6.26 -12.66
C LEU A 31 1.06 -4.80 -12.37
N LEU A 32 2.28 -4.53 -11.88
CA LEU A 32 2.78 -3.16 -11.78
C LEU A 32 3.14 -2.64 -13.16
N ARG A 33 2.65 -1.45 -13.51
CA ARG A 33 3.14 -0.77 -14.70
C ARG A 33 4.61 -0.38 -14.52
N ARG A 34 5.39 -0.62 -15.58
CA ARG A 34 6.76 -0.09 -15.68
C ARG A 34 6.66 1.42 -15.84
N SER A 35 6.76 2.15 -14.76
CA SER A 35 6.70 3.60 -14.87
C SER A 35 8.01 4.15 -15.38
N CYS A 36 7.90 4.85 -16.50
CA CYS A 36 8.94 5.73 -16.99
C CYS A 36 8.71 7.11 -16.34
N GLY A 37 9.13 7.28 -15.09
CA GLY A 37 9.05 8.58 -14.40
C GLY A 37 9.08 8.49 -12.86
N PRO A 38 9.47 9.57 -12.16
CA PRO A 38 9.42 9.59 -10.70
C PRO A 38 7.97 9.51 -10.22
N HIS A 39 7.59 8.39 -9.62
CA HIS A 39 6.31 8.27 -8.93
C HIS A 39 6.32 9.05 -7.62
N ASN A 40 5.43 10.02 -7.47
CA ASN A 40 4.60 10.23 -6.28
C ASN A 40 3.83 11.56 -6.40
N ARG A 41 2.58 11.57 -5.91
CA ARG A 41 1.98 12.78 -5.32
C ARG A 41 0.71 12.38 -4.57
N ALA A 42 0.91 11.67 -3.47
CA ALA A 42 -0.02 11.66 -2.35
C ALA A 42 0.82 11.31 -1.12
N LEU A 43 0.99 12.31 -0.24
CA LEU A 43 1.82 12.37 0.97
C LEU A 43 3.30 12.70 0.77
N ASP A 44 3.68 13.97 0.92
CA ASP A 44 5.06 14.47 0.78
C ASP A 44 6.05 13.99 1.87
N HIS A 45 5.63 13.23 2.89
CA HIS A 45 6.52 12.82 4.01
C HIS A 45 6.55 11.31 4.35
N GLY A 46 5.53 10.52 4.03
CA GLY A 46 5.45 9.09 4.42
C GLY A 46 6.33 8.13 3.61
N TRP A 47 6.62 8.48 2.35
CA TRP A 47 7.34 7.62 1.40
C TRP A 47 8.87 7.69 1.49
N ARG A 48 9.43 8.72 2.15
CA ARG A 48 10.88 8.89 2.32
C ARG A 48 11.40 8.31 3.64
N GLY A 49 10.50 7.88 4.52
CA GLY A 49 10.85 7.27 5.79
C GLY A 49 11.39 5.85 5.61
N LYS A 50 12.31 5.43 6.49
CA LYS A 50 12.71 4.03 6.60
C LYS A 50 11.61 3.28 7.33
N TRP A 51 10.83 2.50 6.60
CA TRP A 51 9.83 1.63 7.22
C TRP A 51 10.53 0.41 7.81
N SER A 52 10.26 0.11 9.07
CA SER A 52 10.71 -1.13 9.69
C SER A 52 9.69 -2.24 9.44
N VAL A 53 10.19 -3.47 9.28
CA VAL A 53 9.33 -4.65 9.25
C VAL A 53 8.91 -4.96 10.68
N ALA A 54 7.63 -4.84 10.98
CA ALA A 54 7.08 -5.22 12.28
C ALA A 54 6.78 -6.74 12.34
N SER A 55 6.30 -7.29 11.24
CA SER A 55 6.08 -8.72 11.08
C SER A 55 6.09 -9.12 9.61
N SER A 56 6.43 -10.38 9.33
CA SER A 56 6.34 -10.96 8.00
C SER A 56 6.11 -12.47 8.06
N SER A 57 5.37 -12.98 7.11
CA SER A 57 5.16 -14.40 6.85
C SER A 57 5.31 -14.67 5.34
N ALA A 58 5.02 -15.89 4.90
CA ALA A 58 5.00 -16.22 3.48
C ALA A 58 3.90 -15.47 2.69
N CYS A 59 2.82 -15.03 3.33
CA CYS A 59 1.66 -14.44 2.65
C CYS A 59 1.20 -13.11 3.26
N SER A 60 1.89 -12.60 4.28
CA SER A 60 1.55 -11.31 4.89
C SER A 60 2.78 -10.56 5.38
N ALA A 61 2.70 -9.25 5.47
CA ALA A 61 3.70 -8.41 6.10
C ALA A 61 3.07 -7.15 6.70
N THR A 62 3.64 -6.68 7.80
CA THR A 62 3.30 -5.38 8.40
C THR A 62 4.55 -4.53 8.45
N LEU A 63 4.47 -3.35 7.86
CA LEU A 63 5.51 -2.34 7.88
C LEU A 63 5.07 -1.19 8.79
N LEU A 64 5.99 -0.64 9.58
CA LEU A 64 5.75 0.50 10.44
C LEU A 64 6.70 1.65 10.11
N LEU A 65 6.15 2.86 10.10
CA LEU A 65 6.92 4.10 10.08
C LEU A 65 6.60 4.88 11.35
N HIS A 66 7.59 5.05 12.20
CA HIS A 66 7.51 6.00 13.30
C HIS A 66 8.13 7.32 12.84
N HIS A 67 7.30 8.36 12.75
CA HIS A 67 7.75 9.71 12.46
C HIS A 67 7.73 10.54 13.74
N VAL A 68 8.89 11.10 14.11
CA VAL A 68 9.04 12.01 15.24
C VAL A 68 9.55 13.33 14.69
N GLY A 69 8.63 14.27 14.48
CA GLY A 69 8.90 15.64 14.09
C GLY A 69 8.58 16.60 15.24
N HIS A 70 9.13 17.82 15.16
CA HIS A 70 8.88 18.87 16.14
C HIS A 70 7.39 19.24 16.27
N ASP A 71 6.67 19.28 15.14
CA ASP A 71 5.26 19.67 15.06
C ASP A 71 4.31 18.50 14.74
N CYS A 72 4.85 17.36 14.30
CA CYS A 72 4.09 16.19 13.89
C CYS A 72 4.77 14.91 14.38
N THR A 73 4.13 14.20 15.30
CA THR A 73 4.55 12.86 15.71
C THR A 73 3.44 11.89 15.37
N TYR A 74 3.74 10.85 14.62
CA TYR A 74 2.75 9.85 14.23
C TYR A 74 3.38 8.49 13.99
N ILE A 75 2.56 7.44 14.08
CA ILE A 75 2.91 6.12 13.57
C ILE A 75 2.02 5.85 12.37
N ALA A 76 2.64 5.47 11.26
CA ALA A 76 1.95 4.92 10.11
C ALA A 76 2.22 3.41 10.02
N SER A 77 1.20 2.64 9.66
CA SER A 77 1.25 1.19 9.49
C SER A 77 0.74 0.81 8.12
N GLN A 78 1.46 -0.08 7.43
CA GLN A 78 1.04 -0.70 6.18
C GLN A 78 0.99 -2.21 6.38
N ALA A 79 -0.20 -2.77 6.34
CA ALA A 79 -0.42 -4.21 6.39
C ALA A 79 -0.74 -4.73 4.99
N PHE A 80 -0.07 -5.82 4.62
CA PHE A 80 -0.23 -6.54 3.37
C PHE A 80 -0.65 -7.96 3.68
N ALA A 81 -1.71 -8.44 3.04
CA ALA A 81 -2.14 -9.82 3.08
C ALA A 81 -2.42 -10.30 1.65
N LEU A 82 -1.77 -11.38 1.27
CA LEU A 82 -1.87 -12.00 -0.04
C LEU A 82 -2.54 -13.36 0.12
N ASP A 83 -3.58 -13.60 -0.65
CA ASP A 83 -4.28 -14.88 -0.70
C ASP A 83 -4.49 -15.30 -2.17
N ALA A 84 -5.07 -16.47 -2.38
CA ALA A 84 -5.31 -16.98 -3.73
C ALA A 84 -6.31 -16.13 -4.55
N ALA A 85 -7.09 -15.27 -3.90
CA ALA A 85 -8.05 -14.37 -4.55
C ALA A 85 -7.48 -12.97 -4.81
N GLY A 86 -6.36 -12.59 -4.18
CA GLY A 86 -5.65 -11.35 -4.50
C GLY A 86 -4.90 -10.72 -3.33
N LEU A 87 -4.63 -9.43 -3.47
CA LEU A 87 -3.89 -8.62 -2.50
C LEU A 87 -4.85 -7.73 -1.71
N THR A 88 -4.76 -7.79 -0.39
CA THR A 88 -5.37 -6.82 0.52
C THR A 88 -4.29 -5.95 1.15
N MET A 89 -4.49 -4.64 1.10
CA MET A 89 -3.64 -3.65 1.71
C MET A 89 -4.45 -2.79 2.68
N THR A 90 -3.88 -2.53 3.84
CA THR A 90 -4.44 -1.60 4.82
C THR A 90 -3.38 -0.60 5.23
N LEU A 91 -3.70 0.69 5.11
CA LEU A 91 -2.89 1.79 5.56
C LEU A 91 -3.58 2.42 6.76
N SER A 92 -2.86 2.59 7.86
CA SER A 92 -3.37 3.26 9.05
C SER A 92 -2.38 4.30 9.54
N LEU A 93 -2.89 5.39 10.10
CA LEU A 93 -2.10 6.45 10.69
C LEU A 93 -2.70 6.80 12.05
N VAL A 94 -1.86 6.85 13.08
CA VAL A 94 -2.22 7.35 14.41
C VAL A 94 -1.40 8.60 14.73
N ASN A 95 -2.10 9.68 15.09
CA ASN A 95 -1.44 10.90 15.54
C ASN A 95 -1.02 10.74 17.00
N LEU A 96 0.28 10.82 17.28
CA LEU A 96 0.84 10.80 18.64
C LEU A 96 1.21 12.21 19.13
N GLY A 97 1.09 13.21 18.26
CA GLY A 97 1.35 14.60 18.55
C GLY A 97 0.16 15.27 19.24
N ARG A 98 0.46 16.34 19.97
CA ARG A 98 -0.57 17.16 20.66
C ARG A 98 -1.39 18.03 19.71
N ARG A 99 -0.86 18.32 18.52
CA ARG A 99 -1.53 19.11 17.48
C ARG A 99 -2.29 18.20 16.54
N ALA A 100 -3.45 18.65 16.07
CA ALA A 100 -4.20 17.90 15.09
C ALA A 100 -3.43 17.83 13.76
N LEU A 101 -3.32 16.64 13.19
CA LEU A 101 -2.53 16.36 12.00
C LEU A 101 -3.43 16.34 10.76
N PRO A 102 -3.13 17.09 9.70
CA PRO A 102 -3.76 16.87 8.40
C PRO A 102 -3.43 15.45 7.90
N ALA A 103 -4.42 14.55 7.94
CA ALA A 103 -4.23 13.13 7.62
C ALA A 103 -5.05 12.77 6.39
N ASP A 104 -4.50 13.01 5.21
CA ASP A 104 -4.97 12.40 3.97
C ASP A 104 -4.19 11.10 3.75
N ILE A 105 -4.85 9.95 3.61
CA ILE A 105 -4.17 8.67 3.39
C ILE A 105 -4.80 7.95 2.21
N GLY A 106 -3.95 7.32 1.39
CA GLY A 106 -4.42 6.66 0.17
C GLY A 106 -3.36 5.81 -0.49
N PHE A 107 -3.78 5.11 -1.54
CA PHE A 107 -2.95 4.18 -2.30
C PHE A 107 -2.60 4.80 -3.66
N GLY A 108 -1.32 5.05 -3.90
CA GLY A 108 -0.79 5.53 -5.18
C GLY A 108 -0.13 4.40 -5.96
N LEU A 109 -0.94 3.51 -6.54
CA LEU A 109 -0.45 2.36 -7.30
C LEU A 109 -0.73 2.56 -8.79
N ASP A 110 0.25 2.23 -9.63
CA ASP A 110 0.07 2.18 -11.08
C ASP A 110 0.03 0.72 -11.53
N LEU A 111 -1.16 0.27 -11.94
CA LEU A 111 -1.49 -1.13 -12.14
C LEU A 111 -2.11 -1.34 -13.52
N ASP A 112 -1.77 -2.46 -14.15
CA ASP A 112 -2.46 -3.03 -15.33
C ASP A 112 -3.10 -4.36 -14.95
N ASP A 113 -4.17 -4.73 -15.66
CA ASP A 113 -4.84 -6.03 -15.53
C ASP A 113 -5.24 -6.38 -14.09
N VAL A 114 -5.71 -5.38 -13.34
CA VAL A 114 -6.19 -5.52 -11.95
C VAL A 114 -7.54 -4.82 -11.79
N GLU A 115 -8.42 -5.45 -11.02
CA GLU A 115 -9.69 -4.89 -10.55
C GLU A 115 -9.59 -4.52 -9.06
N ILE A 116 -10.16 -3.36 -8.71
CA ILE A 116 -10.41 -2.98 -7.32
C ILE A 116 -11.71 -3.65 -6.88
N VAL A 117 -11.59 -4.73 -6.13
CA VAL A 117 -12.75 -5.52 -5.65
C VAL A 117 -13.37 -4.91 -4.39
N ALA A 118 -12.56 -4.23 -3.58
CA ALA A 118 -13.04 -3.46 -2.44
C ALA A 118 -12.14 -2.26 -2.18
N LEU A 119 -12.76 -1.12 -1.86
CA LEU A 119 -12.07 0.07 -1.38
C LEU A 119 -12.87 0.64 -0.20
N HIS A 120 -12.25 0.65 0.96
CA HIS A 120 -12.77 1.35 2.14
C HIS A 120 -11.85 2.52 2.46
N ARG A 121 -12.45 3.71 2.59
CA ARG A 121 -11.78 4.92 3.06
C ARG A 121 -12.75 5.64 3.98
N GLU A 122 -12.26 6.14 5.10
CA GLU A 122 -13.05 7.00 5.96
C GLU A 122 -13.51 8.25 5.19
N ALA A 123 -14.82 8.48 5.17
CA ALA A 123 -15.45 9.57 4.43
C ALA A 123 -15.04 10.95 4.98
N GLY A 124 -15.09 11.97 4.12
CA GLY A 124 -14.67 13.34 4.44
C GLY A 124 -13.27 13.64 3.88
N GLY A 125 -13.06 14.89 3.44
CA GLY A 125 -11.83 15.35 2.80
C GLY A 125 -10.60 15.34 3.74
N PRO A 126 -9.67 16.30 3.65
CA PRO A 126 -8.58 16.39 4.61
C PRO A 126 -9.16 16.58 6.01
N VAL A 127 -9.04 15.55 6.85
CA VAL A 127 -9.49 15.55 8.26
C VAL A 127 -8.27 15.84 9.13
N LEU A 128 -8.47 16.73 10.10
CA LEU A 128 -7.51 16.96 11.16
C LEU A 128 -7.65 15.83 12.19
N LEU A 129 -6.68 14.91 12.19
CA LEU A 129 -6.63 13.79 13.10
C LEU A 129 -6.14 14.26 14.47
N THR A 130 -6.96 14.16 15.50
CA THR A 130 -6.60 14.54 16.87
C THR A 130 -5.64 13.55 17.51
N SER A 131 -4.97 13.95 18.60
CA SER A 131 -4.06 13.07 19.35
C SER A 131 -4.75 11.76 19.76
N GLY A 132 -4.13 10.63 19.45
CA GLY A 132 -4.63 9.28 19.71
C GLY A 132 -5.68 8.78 18.71
N ALA A 133 -6.23 9.65 17.87
CA ALA A 133 -7.15 9.22 16.83
C ALA A 133 -6.40 8.45 15.73
N VAL A 134 -7.08 7.48 15.16
CA VAL A 134 -6.60 6.63 14.07
C VAL A 134 -7.43 6.91 12.84
N ARG A 135 -6.76 7.03 11.69
CA ARG A 135 -7.41 7.00 10.37
C ARG A 135 -6.94 5.78 9.62
N SER A 136 -7.86 5.05 8.98
CA SER A 136 -7.53 3.85 8.20
C SER A 136 -8.16 3.86 6.80
N ALA A 137 -7.46 3.22 5.86
CA ALA A 137 -7.95 2.93 4.53
C ALA A 137 -7.54 1.51 4.14
N SER A 138 -8.42 0.81 3.43
CA SER A 138 -8.19 -0.56 2.97
C SER A 138 -8.55 -0.71 1.49
N LEU A 139 -7.73 -1.47 0.77
CA LEU A 139 -7.86 -1.74 -0.65
C LEU A 139 -7.70 -3.23 -0.89
N ARG A 140 -8.61 -3.84 -1.66
CA ARG A 140 -8.48 -5.21 -2.15
C ARG A 140 -8.40 -5.21 -3.67
N LEU A 141 -7.34 -5.82 -4.18
CA LEU A 141 -7.01 -5.94 -5.58
C LEU A 141 -7.08 -7.40 -6.01
N ARG A 142 -7.58 -7.63 -7.22
CA ARG A 142 -7.60 -8.95 -7.88
C ARG A 142 -7.10 -8.80 -9.30
N ALA A 143 -6.20 -9.68 -9.73
CA ALA A 143 -5.79 -9.73 -11.13
C ALA A 143 -6.97 -10.13 -12.02
N THR A 144 -7.10 -9.47 -13.17
CA THR A 144 -8.05 -9.80 -14.21
C THR A 144 -7.31 -10.48 -15.35
N ALA A 145 -7.78 -11.64 -15.79
CA ALA A 145 -7.34 -12.18 -17.05
C ALA A 145 -7.86 -11.27 -18.17
N ARG A 146 -6.97 -10.63 -18.91
CA ARG A 146 -7.34 -10.13 -20.23
C ARG A 146 -7.57 -11.37 -21.09
N GLU A 147 -8.81 -11.64 -21.50
CA GLU A 147 -9.05 -12.57 -22.59
C GLU A 147 -8.31 -12.00 -23.80
N GLU A 148 -7.20 -12.64 -24.15
CA GLU A 148 -6.52 -12.37 -25.39
C GLU A 148 -7.46 -12.90 -26.48
N LEU A 149 -8.36 -12.02 -26.94
CA LEU A 149 -9.11 -12.22 -28.17
C LEU A 149 -8.06 -12.44 -29.27
N SER A 150 -7.70 -13.71 -29.47
CA SER A 150 -6.86 -14.15 -30.56
C SER A 150 -7.64 -13.86 -31.82
N TYR A 151 -7.37 -12.70 -32.43
CA TYR A 151 -7.80 -12.41 -33.79
C TYR A 151 -7.01 -13.36 -34.70
N PHE A 152 -7.55 -14.56 -34.91
CA PHE A 152 -7.16 -15.38 -36.05
C PHE A 152 -7.82 -14.75 -37.28
N GLY A 153 -7.02 -14.04 -38.07
CA GLY A 153 -7.34 -13.56 -39.42
C GLY A 153 -6.28 -14.02 -40.39
#